data_AF-A0A1F2TJ04-F1
#
_entry.id   AF-A0A1F2TJ04-F1
#
_cell.length_a   1.000
_cell.length_b   1.000
_cell.length_c   1.000
_cell.angle_alpha   90.00
_cell.angle_beta   90.00
_cell.angle_gamma   90.00
#
_symmetry.space_group_name_H-M   'P 1'
#
loop_
_entity.id
_entity.type
_entity.pdbx_description
1 polymer ?
#
loop_
_entity_poly.entity_id
_entity_poly.type
_entity_poly.pdbx_seq_one_letter_code
_entity_poly.pdbx_strand_id
1 'polypeptide(L)' 'MGPLQFAGIKAADADYLAKQWRLKPGDVFDASYVAKYRADVLRDVQARARVVAKIELGLDRASGVVNVRVVFP' A
#
# COMPACT_ATOMS: atom_id res chain seq x y z
N MET A 1 8.44 -9.57 2.43
CA MET A 1 7.73 -8.44 1.77
C MET A 1 8.75 -7.51 1.11
N GLY A 2 8.37 -6.78 0.06
CA GLY A 2 9.22 -5.84 -0.71
C GLY A 2 8.94 -4.37 -0.38
N PRO A 3 9.50 -3.40 -1.12
CA PRO A 3 9.19 -1.98 -0.93
C PRO A 3 7.71 -1.66 -1.17
N LEU A 4 7.19 -0.73 -0.36
CA LEU A 4 5.89 -0.08 -0.55
C LEU A 4 6.05 1.22 -1.34
N GLN A 5 5.25 1.41 -2.37
CA GLN A 5 5.28 2.60 -3.22
C GLN A 5 3.91 3.26 -3.32
N PHE A 6 3.89 4.60 -3.37
CA PHE A 6 2.70 5.41 -3.58
C PHE A 6 2.86 6.25 -4.85
N ALA A 7 1.84 6.29 -5.69
CA ALA A 7 1.83 7.07 -6.93
C ALA A 7 0.53 7.89 -7.05
N GLY A 8 0.63 9.09 -7.63
CA GLY A 8 -0.54 9.96 -7.88
C GLY A 8 -1.10 10.64 -6.63
N ILE A 9 -0.33 10.73 -5.55
CA ILE A 9 -0.77 11.36 -4.30
C ILE A 9 0.27 12.35 -3.76
N LYS A 10 -0.18 13.31 -2.94
CA LYS A 10 0.68 14.26 -2.22
C LYS A 10 1.65 13.53 -1.28
N ALA A 11 2.87 14.04 -1.18
CA ALA A 11 3.92 13.48 -0.32
C ALA A 11 3.45 13.33 1.16
N ALA A 12 2.75 14.32 1.70
CA ALA A 12 2.25 14.27 3.09
C ALA A 12 1.27 13.10 3.33
N ASP A 13 0.38 12.80 2.38
CA ASP A 13 -0.51 11.65 2.49
C ASP A 13 0.25 10.34 2.25
N ALA A 14 1.22 10.30 1.35
CA ALA A 14 2.10 9.15 1.16
C ALA A 14 2.89 8.82 2.44
N ASP A 15 3.45 9.83 3.12
CA ASP A 15 4.12 9.68 4.42
C ASP A 15 3.17 9.17 5.50
N TYR A 16 1.95 9.71 5.55
CA TYR A 16 0.91 9.23 6.47
C TYR A 16 0.59 7.75 6.23
N LEU A 17 0.34 7.38 4.98
CA LEU A 17 0.05 6.01 4.57
C LEU A 17 1.23 5.06 4.84
N ALA A 18 2.46 5.49 4.57
CA ALA A 18 3.68 4.74 4.84
C ALA A 18 3.85 4.45 6.33
N LYS A 19 3.56 5.43 7.21
CA LYS A 19 3.63 5.26 8.67
C LYS A 19 2.61 4.26 9.21
N GLN A 20 1.46 4.11 8.55
CA GLN A 20 0.44 3.13 8.92
C GLN A 20 0.73 1.73 8.38
N TRP A 21 1.65 1.61 7.42
CA TRP A 21 2.06 0.32 6.88
C TRP A 21 3.03 -0.38 7.83
N ARG A 22 2.61 -1.53 8.37
CA ARG A 22 3.31 -2.24 9.45
C ARG A 22 4.21 -3.36 8.96
N LEU A 23 4.00 -3.85 7.72
CA LEU A 23 4.82 -4.90 7.14
C LEU A 23 6.18 -4.33 6.71
N LYS A 24 7.26 -4.95 7.17
CA LYS A 24 8.63 -4.60 6.82
C LYS A 24 9.19 -5.56 5.76
N PRO A 25 10.29 -5.16 5.07
CA PRO A 25 11.04 -6.10 4.25
C PRO A 25 11.42 -7.35 5.04
N GLY A 26 11.21 -8.53 4.43
CA GLY A 26 11.38 -9.82 5.09
C GLY A 26 10.16 -10.38 5.82
N ASP A 27 9.14 -9.57 6.15
CA ASP A 27 7.92 -10.08 6.79
C ASP A 27 7.09 -10.95 5.82
N VAL A 28 6.35 -11.89 6.39
CA VAL A 28 5.37 -12.70 5.65
C VAL A 28 4.24 -11.80 5.17
N PHE A 29 3.97 -11.86 3.87
CA PHE A 29 2.87 -11.13 3.27
C PHE A 29 1.57 -11.92 3.43
N ASP A 30 0.56 -11.31 4.02
CA ASP A 30 -0.78 -11.86 4.17
C ASP A 30 -1.81 -10.99 3.43
N ALA A 31 -2.63 -11.60 2.58
CA ALA A 31 -3.60 -10.87 1.76
C ALA A 31 -4.69 -10.17 2.59
N SER A 32 -5.04 -10.70 3.77
CA SER A 32 -6.00 -10.07 4.69
C SER A 32 -5.48 -8.75 5.25
N TYR A 33 -4.15 -8.58 5.35
CA TYR A 33 -3.54 -7.32 5.75
C TYR A 33 -3.87 -6.21 4.76
N VAL A 34 -3.78 -6.50 3.46
CA VAL A 34 -4.10 -5.52 2.40
C VAL A 34 -5.57 -5.13 2.44
N ALA A 35 -6.48 -6.08 2.70
CA ALA A 35 -7.90 -5.81 2.84
C ALA A 35 -8.19 -4.86 4.02
N LYS A 36 -7.57 -5.11 5.18
CA LYS A 36 -7.69 -4.22 6.35
C LYS A 36 -7.09 -2.85 6.09
N TYR A 37 -5.88 -2.80 5.54
CA TYR A 37 -5.23 -1.54 5.18
C TYR A 37 -6.08 -0.70 4.21
N ARG A 38 -6.75 -1.36 3.27
CA ARG A 38 -7.70 -0.69 2.36
C ARG A 38 -8.91 -0.12 3.09
N ALA A 39 -9.50 -0.89 4.00
CA ALA A 39 -10.72 -0.50 4.71
C ALA A 39 -10.48 0.60 5.75
N ASP A 40 -9.40 0.48 6.51
CA ASP A 40 -9.13 1.29 7.70
C ASP A 40 -8.23 2.49 7.43
N VAL A 41 -7.29 2.38 6.48
CA VAL A 41 -6.25 3.40 6.28
C VAL A 41 -6.42 4.15 4.97
N LEU A 42 -6.59 3.43 3.86
CA LEU A 42 -6.75 4.06 2.55
C LEU A 42 -8.06 4.82 2.41
N ARG A 43 -9.12 4.38 3.10
CA ARG A 43 -10.45 4.98 3.02
C ARG A 43 -10.45 6.47 3.35
N ASP A 44 -9.76 6.88 4.42
CA ASP A 44 -9.67 8.30 4.81
C ASP A 44 -8.98 9.13 3.74
N VAL A 45 -7.88 8.61 3.20
CA VAL A 45 -7.10 9.31 2.18
C VAL A 45 -7.86 9.38 0.85
N GLN A 46 -8.54 8.30 0.46
CA GLN A 46 -9.42 8.25 -0.71
C GLN A 46 -10.59 9.24 -0.58
N ALA A 47 -11.19 9.36 0.60
CA ALA A 47 -12.26 10.34 0.85
C ALA A 47 -11.76 11.79 0.74
N ARG A 48 -10.58 12.10 1.28
CA ARG A 48 -9.95 13.43 1.16
C ARG A 48 -9.57 13.77 -0.28
N ALA A 49 -8.99 12.80 -0.99
CA ALA A 49 -8.54 12.97 -2.37
C ALA A 49 -9.69 12.87 -3.39
N ARG A 50 -10.88 12.42 -2.98
CA ARG A 50 -12.05 12.14 -3.84
C ARG A 50 -11.74 11.18 -5.00
N VAL A 51 -10.78 10.28 -4.80
CA VAL A 51 -10.37 9.27 -5.79
C VAL A 51 -10.19 7.91 -5.14
N VAL A 52 -10.46 6.84 -5.88
CA VAL A 52 -10.31 5.47 -5.41
C VAL A 52 -8.93 4.96 -5.83
N ALA A 53 -8.00 4.91 -4.87
CA ALA A 53 -6.73 4.21 -5.06
C ALA A 53 -6.87 2.72 -5.38
N LYS A 54 -6.01 2.24 -6.28
CA LYS A 54 -5.81 0.84 -6.63
C LYS A 54 -4.55 0.30 -5.96
N ILE A 55 -4.61 -0.91 -5.39
CA ILE A 55 -3.44 -1.61 -4.87
C ILE A 55 -3.00 -2.64 -5.89
N GLU A 56 -1.74 -2.57 -6.31
CA GLU A 56 -1.09 -3.47 -7.24
C GLU A 56 -0.06 -4.30 -6.47
N LEU A 57 -0.19 -5.62 -6.55
CA LEU A 57 0.70 -6.58 -5.91
C LEU A 57 1.59 -7.22 -6.98
N GLY A 58 2.90 -7.04 -6.88
CA GLY A 58 3.88 -7.66 -7.76
C GLY A 58 4.66 -8.74 -7.03
N LEU A 59 4.48 -10.01 -7.39
CA LEU A 59 5.27 -11.11 -6.84
C LEU A 59 6.55 -11.28 -7.66
N ASP A 60 7.70 -11.01 -7.05
CA ASP A 60 8.98 -11.45 -7.58
C ASP A 60 9.18 -12.93 -7.23
N ARG A 61 9.03 -13.81 -8.22
CA ARG A 61 9.10 -15.26 -8.02
C ARG A 61 10.51 -15.77 -7.74
N ALA A 62 11.54 -15.04 -8.16
CA ALA A 62 12.93 -15.44 -7.96
C ALA A 62 13.36 -15.27 -6.50
N SER A 63 12.89 -14.20 -5.84
CA SER A 63 13.19 -13.89 -4.44
C SER A 63 12.04 -14.21 -3.47
N GLY A 64 10.87 -14.59 -3.97
CA GLY A 64 9.67 -14.81 -3.15
C GLY A 64 9.13 -13.52 -2.51
N VAL A 65 9.48 -12.36 -3.05
CA VAL A 65 9.17 -11.05 -2.48
C VAL A 65 7.90 -10.47 -3.11
N VAL A 66 6.94 -10.08 -2.27
CA VAL A 66 5.75 -9.33 -2.70
C VAL A 66 6.00 -7.83 -2.60
N ASN A 67 6.02 -7.15 -3.74
CA ASN A 67 6.08 -5.69 -3.87
C ASN A 67 4.66 -5.12 -3.87
N VAL A 68 4.46 -3.99 -3.19
CA VAL A 68 3.15 -3.35 -3.07
C VAL A 68 3.21 -1.95 -3.62
N ARG A 69 2.30 -1.63 -4.55
CA ARG A 69 2.15 -0.29 -5.12
C ARG A 69 0.72 0.18 -4.94
N VAL A 70 0.54 1.40 -4.42
CA VAL A 70 -0.77 2.04 -4.29
C VAL A 70 -0.82 3.22 -5.26
N VAL A 71 -1.78 3.18 -6.18
CA VAL A 71 -1.93 4.15 -7.28
C VAL A 71 -3.22 4.93 -7.11
N PHE A 72 -3.12 6.24 -7.01
CA PHE A 72 -4.23 7.19 -7.01
C PHE A 72 -4.36 7.77 -8.44
N PRO A 73 -5.50 7.59 -9.12
CA PRO A 73 -5.71 8.10 -10.48
C PRO A 73 -5.92 9.63 -10.53
#